data_AF-A0A662GNT1-F1
#
_entry.id   AF-A0A662GNT1-F1
#
_cell.length_a   1.000
_cell.length_b   1.000
_cell.length_c   1.000
_cell.angle_alpha   90.00
_cell.angle_beta   90.00
_cell.angle_gamma   90.00
#
_symmetry.space_group_name_H-M   'P 1'
#
loop_
_entity.id
_entity.type
_entity.pdbx_description
1 polymer ?
#
loop_
_entity_poly.entity_id
_entity_poly.type
_entity_poly.pdbx_seq_one_letter_code
_entity_poly.pdbx_strand_id
1 'polypeptide(L)'
;MAMIFRPKPIPVRYRDLHQKIRERSYRLDMICNVYRGIWTGVLHVFIVTKEEIEEYHLEEEALKPILRGKDISTFRYKWNERWVIYTAHEDFDKRFPNIIRYLERYKTILERRGAVWVYRRKWWELEDPLSPEMFEVEKILTPYISRFNAFAYEEGKYYTMDSTSIIRFWFDEEELRNYISKWKEVNEPDLNIDEFIETSNQILSELGKNTDALLYLLGILNSELIEFYYKLYAPRLTKRGSRQPVGRFYLYVPPNLNVLPIVIGSEEERRDIVRQVRNIMQVADELNYLEGDEKTSVEEKVAVLMGELNETIYDLYELDDVERAIIQSYVLKKR
;
A
#
# COMPACT_ATOMS: atom_id res chain seq x y z
N MET A 1 18.74 1.74 3.74
CA MET A 1 19.01 0.30 3.57
C MET A 1 18.61 -0.06 2.15
N ALA A 2 19.55 -0.53 1.32
CA ALA A 2 19.25 -0.81 -0.09
C ALA A 2 18.12 -1.85 -0.22
N MET A 3 17.10 -1.54 -1.01
CA MET A 3 15.94 -2.40 -1.26
C MET A 3 16.35 -3.55 -2.19
N ILE A 4 17.08 -4.53 -1.63
CA ILE A 4 17.55 -5.71 -2.38
C ILE A 4 16.35 -6.59 -2.75
N PHE A 5 16.17 -6.83 -4.05
CA PHE A 5 15.17 -7.75 -4.59
C PHE A 5 15.84 -9.05 -5.05
N ARG A 6 15.73 -10.08 -4.21
CA ARG A 6 16.23 -11.44 -4.47
C ARG A 6 15.11 -12.46 -4.18
N PRO A 7 14.07 -12.51 -5.03
CA PRO A 7 12.96 -13.43 -4.83
C PRO A 7 13.42 -14.88 -4.90
N LYS A 8 12.68 -15.78 -4.24
CA LYS A 8 12.91 -17.22 -4.43
C LYS A 8 12.56 -17.62 -5.87
N PRO A 9 13.21 -18.66 -6.43
CA PRO A 9 12.85 -19.17 -7.74
C PRO A 9 11.37 -19.56 -7.82
N ILE A 10 10.74 -19.23 -8.95
CA ILE A 10 9.34 -19.59 -9.20
C ILE A 10 9.21 -21.12 -9.33
N PRO A 11 8.23 -21.75 -8.64
CA PRO A 11 8.00 -23.19 -8.74
C PRO A 11 7.76 -23.63 -10.18
N VAL A 12 8.36 -24.76 -10.59
CA VAL A 12 8.34 -25.27 -11.98
C VAL A 12 6.95 -25.26 -12.60
N ARG A 13 5.95 -25.75 -11.85
CA ARG A 13 4.54 -25.81 -12.28
C ARG A 13 3.95 -24.46 -12.71
N TYR A 14 4.46 -23.34 -12.21
CA TYR A 14 3.91 -22.01 -12.47
C TYR A 14 4.82 -21.15 -13.35
N ARG A 15 5.95 -21.68 -13.84
CA ARG A 15 6.96 -20.87 -14.56
C ARG A 15 6.42 -20.30 -15.85
N ASP A 16 5.79 -21.13 -16.67
CA ASP A 16 5.32 -20.71 -18.00
C ASP A 16 4.24 -19.62 -17.87
N LEU A 17 3.24 -19.85 -17.01
CA LEU A 17 2.20 -18.88 -16.71
C LEU A 17 2.76 -17.58 -16.10
N HIS A 18 3.70 -17.69 -15.15
CA HIS A 18 4.37 -16.51 -14.59
C HIS A 18 5.14 -15.72 -15.67
N GLN A 19 5.83 -16.41 -16.57
CA GLN A 19 6.57 -15.79 -17.66
C GLN A 19 5.62 -15.08 -18.64
N LYS A 20 4.54 -15.75 -19.07
CA LYS A 20 3.50 -15.15 -19.92
C LYS A 20 2.93 -13.86 -19.32
N ILE A 21 2.55 -13.89 -18.04
CA ILE A 21 2.04 -12.69 -17.33
C ILE A 21 3.10 -11.59 -17.33
N ARG A 22 4.37 -11.93 -17.05
CA ARG A 22 5.46 -10.95 -16.96
C ARG A 22 5.79 -10.31 -18.30
N GLU A 23 5.89 -11.09 -19.38
CA GLU A 23 6.33 -10.60 -20.70
C GLU A 23 5.34 -9.63 -21.34
N ARG A 24 4.06 -9.75 -21.01
CA ARG A 24 3.00 -8.84 -21.49
C ARG A 24 2.87 -7.56 -20.66
N SER A 25 3.52 -7.51 -19.50
CA SER A 25 3.26 -6.50 -18.49
C SER A 25 4.42 -5.54 -18.31
N TYR A 26 4.10 -4.31 -17.91
CA TYR A 26 5.04 -3.37 -17.34
C TYR A 26 5.16 -3.59 -15.83
N ARG A 27 6.22 -3.05 -15.22
CA ARG A 27 6.35 -3.04 -13.76
C ARG A 27 5.57 -1.89 -13.16
N LEU A 28 5.00 -2.10 -11.98
CA LEU A 28 4.30 -1.04 -11.25
C LEU A 28 5.17 0.20 -11.04
N ASP A 29 6.48 0.05 -10.83
CA ASP A 29 7.41 1.18 -10.65
C ASP A 29 7.72 1.98 -11.91
N MET A 30 7.29 1.54 -13.09
CA MET A 30 7.21 2.40 -14.28
C MET A 30 6.06 3.40 -14.19
N ILE A 31 5.12 3.23 -13.26
CA ILE A 31 3.87 4.01 -13.18
C ILE A 31 3.80 4.74 -11.83
N CYS A 32 4.10 4.05 -10.74
CA CYS A 32 3.90 4.54 -9.39
C CYS A 32 5.13 4.36 -8.49
N ASN A 33 5.34 5.32 -7.60
CA ASN A 33 6.21 5.13 -6.44
C ASN A 33 5.50 4.29 -5.39
N VAL A 34 6.28 3.45 -4.68
CA VAL A 34 5.82 2.66 -3.54
C VAL A 34 6.72 2.92 -2.33
N TYR A 35 6.13 3.33 -1.22
CA TYR A 35 6.84 3.61 0.04
C TYR A 35 5.97 3.25 1.25
N ARG A 36 6.49 3.42 2.47
CA ARG A 36 5.77 3.15 3.73
C ARG A 36 5.38 4.45 4.43
N GLY A 37 4.40 4.38 5.32
CA GLY A 37 3.98 5.52 6.14
C GLY A 37 4.93 5.88 7.28
N ILE A 38 4.46 6.76 8.18
CA ILE A 38 5.20 7.36 9.30
C ILE A 38 5.76 6.30 10.24
N TRP A 39 7.03 6.46 10.62
CA TRP A 39 7.61 5.75 11.75
C TRP A 39 7.69 6.65 12.99
N THR A 40 6.91 6.30 14.02
CA THR A 40 6.80 7.10 15.26
C THR A 40 7.87 6.75 16.30
N GLY A 41 8.50 5.58 16.21
CA GLY A 41 9.39 5.02 17.23
C GLY A 41 8.69 4.52 18.50
N VAL A 42 7.62 5.19 18.96
CA VAL A 42 6.77 4.77 20.10
C VAL A 42 5.30 5.03 19.78
N LEU A 43 4.63 4.04 19.19
CA LEU A 43 3.28 4.19 18.62
C LEU A 43 2.22 4.71 19.59
N HIS A 44 2.18 4.20 20.83
CA HIS A 44 1.14 4.56 21.81
C HIS A 44 1.28 5.97 22.40
N VAL A 45 2.39 6.68 22.13
CA VAL A 45 2.59 8.06 22.58
C VAL A 45 2.22 9.05 21.48
N PHE A 46 2.49 8.73 20.22
CA PHE A 46 2.23 9.65 19.10
C PHE A 46 0.84 9.48 18.48
N ILE A 47 0.15 8.37 18.74
CA ILE A 47 -1.19 8.11 18.18
C ILE A 47 -2.22 8.31 19.27
N VAL A 48 -2.97 9.41 19.16
CA VAL A 48 -3.94 9.85 20.16
C VAL A 48 -5.38 9.60 19.70
N THR A 49 -6.27 9.36 20.67
CA THR A 49 -7.72 9.31 20.45
C THR A 49 -8.36 10.68 20.66
N LYS A 50 -9.65 10.78 20.33
CA LYS A 50 -10.43 12.00 20.55
C LYS A 50 -10.47 12.39 22.03
N GLU A 51 -10.61 11.41 22.92
CA GLU A 51 -10.63 11.63 24.36
C GLU A 51 -9.32 12.21 24.87
N GLU A 52 -8.16 11.73 24.38
CA GLU A 52 -6.85 12.26 24.75
C GLU A 52 -6.64 13.69 24.22
N ILE A 53 -7.13 13.99 23.02
CA ILE A 53 -7.08 15.34 22.44
C ILE A 53 -7.85 16.33 23.33
N GLU A 54 -9.05 15.95 23.74
CA GLU A 54 -9.92 16.77 24.60
C GLU A 54 -9.35 16.89 26.03
N GLU A 55 -8.90 15.79 26.64
CA GLU A 55 -8.37 15.75 28.01
C GLU A 55 -7.11 16.61 28.16
N TYR A 56 -6.21 16.56 27.18
CA TYR A 56 -4.93 17.28 27.24
C TYR A 56 -4.93 18.60 26.46
N HIS A 57 -6.07 18.99 25.88
CA HIS A 57 -6.21 20.19 25.05
C HIS A 57 -5.11 20.28 23.98
N LEU A 58 -4.90 19.17 23.27
CA LEU A 58 -3.86 19.07 22.25
C LEU A 58 -4.18 20.00 21.07
N GLU A 59 -3.18 20.71 20.58
CA GLU A 59 -3.35 21.67 19.49
C GLU A 59 -3.64 20.98 18.16
N GLU A 60 -4.85 21.16 17.61
CA GLU A 60 -5.35 20.45 16.42
C GLU A 60 -4.49 20.63 15.16
N GLU A 61 -3.81 21.77 15.01
CA GLU A 61 -2.96 22.04 13.84
C GLU A 61 -1.82 21.01 13.69
N ALA A 62 -1.31 20.49 14.82
CA ALA A 62 -0.27 19.48 14.86
C ALA A 62 -0.82 18.04 14.77
N LEU A 63 -2.14 17.87 14.60
CA LEU A 63 -2.79 16.57 14.56
C LEU A 63 -3.22 16.23 13.14
N LYS A 64 -2.77 15.08 12.65
CA LYS A 64 -3.17 14.57 11.32
C LYS A 64 -3.97 13.27 11.47
N PRO A 65 -5.14 13.14 10.82
CA PRO A 65 -5.92 11.91 10.90
C PRO A 65 -5.12 10.77 10.26
N ILE A 66 -5.08 9.61 10.92
CA ILE A 66 -4.15 8.53 10.55
C ILE A 66 -4.82 7.17 10.42
N LEU A 67 -4.44 6.44 9.37
CA LEU A 67 -4.77 5.04 9.15
C LEU A 67 -3.59 4.13 9.49
N ARG A 68 -3.89 2.94 10.02
CA ARG A 68 -2.93 1.85 10.25
C ARG A 68 -3.24 0.70 9.30
N GLY A 69 -2.32 -0.26 9.20
CA GLY A 69 -2.51 -1.43 8.33
C GLY A 69 -3.80 -2.19 8.62
N LYS A 70 -4.23 -2.29 9.88
CA LYS A 70 -5.49 -2.97 10.25
C LYS A 70 -6.75 -2.20 9.88
N ASP A 71 -6.62 -0.92 9.54
CA ASP A 71 -7.73 -0.05 9.18
C ASP A 71 -8.03 -0.16 7.66
N ILE A 72 -7.24 -0.94 6.90
CA ILE A 72 -7.34 -1.12 5.44
C ILE A 72 -7.81 -2.53 5.12
N SER A 73 -8.71 -2.66 4.15
CA SER A 73 -9.26 -3.91 3.63
C SER A 73 -9.37 -3.87 2.11
N THR A 74 -9.73 -4.98 1.47
CA THR A 74 -9.92 -5.03 0.02
C THR A 74 -10.99 -4.02 -0.42
N PHE A 75 -10.61 -3.11 -1.31
CA PHE A 75 -11.39 -1.99 -1.86
C PHE A 75 -11.85 -0.90 -0.88
N ARG A 76 -11.52 -0.99 0.41
CA ARG A 76 -12.04 -0.04 1.42
C ARG A 76 -11.08 0.18 2.59
N TYR A 77 -11.35 1.24 3.35
CA TYR A 77 -10.70 1.47 4.63
C TYR A 77 -11.72 2.01 5.64
N LYS A 78 -11.41 1.92 6.94
CA LYS A 78 -12.22 2.50 8.02
C LYS A 78 -11.33 3.30 8.95
N TRP A 79 -11.48 4.62 8.92
CA TRP A 79 -10.85 5.48 9.91
C TRP A 79 -11.49 5.27 11.29
N ASN A 80 -10.66 5.09 12.31
CA ASN A 80 -11.07 4.71 13.66
C ASN A 80 -10.86 5.86 14.66
N GLU A 81 -11.12 7.10 14.23
CA GLU A 81 -10.99 8.32 15.05
C GLU A 81 -9.65 8.39 15.78
N ARG A 82 -8.57 8.33 15.00
CA ARG A 82 -7.20 8.45 15.50
C ARG A 82 -6.42 9.49 14.74
N TRP A 83 -5.55 10.14 15.47
CA TRP A 83 -4.65 11.17 14.96
C TRP A 83 -3.23 10.85 15.34
N VAL A 84 -2.29 11.25 14.48
CA VAL A 84 -0.88 11.31 14.83
C VAL A 84 -0.54 12.72 15.26
N ILE A 85 0.23 12.84 16.34
CA ILE A 85 0.95 14.06 16.70
C ILE A 85 2.09 14.23 15.69
N TYR A 86 1.86 15.08 14.69
CA TYR A 86 2.77 15.31 13.57
C TYR A 86 3.79 16.38 13.93
N THR A 87 4.98 15.96 14.35
CA THR A 87 5.97 16.88 14.95
C THR A 87 6.93 17.55 13.95
N ALA A 88 6.63 17.49 12.66
CA ALA A 88 7.51 18.02 11.61
C ALA A 88 7.28 19.51 11.27
N HIS A 89 6.43 20.21 12.02
CA HIS A 89 6.27 21.66 11.85
C HIS A 89 7.51 22.43 12.35
N GLU A 90 7.79 23.57 11.72
CA GLU A 90 8.80 24.51 12.21
C GLU A 90 8.42 25.07 13.59
N ASP A 91 9.43 25.29 14.44
CA ASP A 91 9.28 25.80 15.81
C ASP A 91 8.22 25.03 16.65
N PHE A 92 8.09 23.72 16.40
CA PHE A 92 7.06 22.86 16.99
C PHE A 92 6.92 23.04 18.51
N ASP A 93 8.03 23.05 19.25
CA ASP A 93 8.02 23.12 20.71
C ASP A 93 7.51 24.46 21.27
N LYS A 94 7.58 25.53 20.49
CA LYS A 94 7.05 26.85 20.85
C LYS A 94 5.57 26.99 20.47
N ARG A 95 5.19 26.40 19.33
CA ARG A 95 3.84 26.50 18.76
C ARG A 95 2.84 25.60 19.45
N PHE A 96 3.29 24.45 19.94
CA PHE A 96 2.41 23.41 20.49
C PHE A 96 2.80 23.02 21.93
N PRO A 97 2.77 23.97 22.88
CA PRO A 97 3.19 23.74 24.26
C PRO A 97 2.35 22.70 25.02
N ASN A 98 1.07 22.50 24.70
CA ASN A 98 0.24 21.47 25.34
C ASN A 98 0.66 20.08 24.87
N ILE A 99 0.89 19.90 23.57
CA ILE A 99 1.48 18.66 23.05
C ILE A 99 2.85 18.38 23.66
N ILE A 100 3.73 19.38 23.78
CA ILE A 100 5.03 19.18 24.45
C ILE A 100 4.85 18.71 25.89
N ARG A 101 3.93 19.34 26.64
CA ARG A 101 3.62 18.93 28.02
C ARG A 101 3.06 17.51 28.09
N TYR A 102 2.21 17.13 27.14
CA TYR A 102 1.70 15.77 27.02
C TYR A 102 2.85 14.79 26.77
N LEU A 103 3.72 15.05 25.79
CA LEU A 103 4.86 14.20 25.45
C LEU A 103 5.87 14.11 26.60
N GLU A 104 6.03 15.17 27.40
CA GLU A 104 6.96 15.20 28.54
C GLU A 104 6.63 14.14 29.61
N ARG A 105 5.37 13.75 29.74
CA ARG A 105 4.94 12.64 30.60
C ARG A 105 5.60 11.30 30.22
N TYR A 106 6.02 11.17 28.96
CA TYR A 106 6.67 10.00 28.39
C TYR A 106 8.17 10.24 28.10
N LYS A 107 8.73 11.37 28.53
CA LYS A 107 10.09 11.82 28.19
C LYS A 107 11.15 10.75 28.43
N THR A 108 11.11 10.05 29.55
CA THR A 108 12.06 8.96 29.88
C THR A 108 12.06 7.84 28.83
N ILE A 109 10.91 7.52 28.23
CA ILE A 109 10.80 6.50 27.17
C ILE A 109 11.24 7.10 25.84
N LEU A 110 10.79 8.32 25.54
CA LEU A 110 11.09 9.02 24.29
C LEU A 110 12.58 9.33 24.11
N GLU A 111 13.27 9.71 25.19
CA GLU A 111 14.71 9.95 25.21
C GLU A 111 15.51 8.68 24.94
N ARG A 112 14.97 7.48 25.21
CA ARG A 112 15.67 6.20 24.97
C ARG A 112 15.62 5.72 23.52
N ARG A 113 14.87 6.39 22.63
CA ARG A 113 14.74 5.99 21.22
C ARG A 113 16.08 6.15 20.48
N GLY A 114 16.31 5.28 19.50
CA GLY A 114 17.46 5.37 18.58
C GLY A 114 17.51 6.73 17.86
N ALA A 115 16.34 7.29 17.53
CA ALA A 115 16.18 8.63 16.99
C ALA A 115 16.97 9.72 17.73
N VAL A 116 17.02 9.66 19.06
CA VAL A 116 17.67 10.67 19.90
C VAL A 116 19.19 10.45 19.96
N TRP A 117 19.62 9.23 20.29
CA TRP A 117 21.04 8.95 20.53
C TRP A 117 21.85 8.76 19.24
N VAL A 118 21.24 8.23 18.18
CA VAL A 118 21.90 7.92 16.90
C VAL A 118 21.72 9.06 15.90
N TYR A 119 20.48 9.51 15.68
CA TYR A 119 20.15 10.50 14.65
C TYR A 119 20.08 11.94 15.19
N ARG A 120 20.33 12.13 16.49
CA ARG A 120 20.38 13.46 17.16
C ARG A 120 19.09 14.27 17.01
N ARG A 121 17.95 13.60 16.83
CA ARG A 121 16.63 14.22 16.87
C ARG A 121 16.30 14.72 18.26
N LYS A 122 15.46 15.74 18.38
CA LYS A 122 14.91 16.15 19.68
C LYS A 122 14.04 15.02 20.24
N TRP A 123 13.99 14.88 21.56
CA TRP A 123 13.31 13.75 22.21
C TRP A 123 11.82 13.64 21.86
N TRP A 124 11.17 14.75 21.49
CA TRP A 124 9.77 14.81 21.11
C TRP A 124 9.50 14.60 19.61
N GLU A 125 10.53 14.56 18.75
CA GLU A 125 10.34 14.45 17.29
C GLU A 125 9.91 13.04 16.85
N LEU A 126 9.13 12.95 15.77
CA LEU A 126 8.87 11.69 15.07
C LEU A 126 10.18 11.14 14.52
N GLU A 127 10.30 9.82 14.45
CA GLU A 127 11.53 9.16 13.99
C GLU A 127 11.69 9.32 12.47
N ASP A 128 10.61 9.10 11.73
CA ASP A 128 10.50 9.40 10.30
C ASP A 128 9.09 9.95 9.98
N PRO A 129 8.92 11.29 9.95
CA PRO A 129 7.62 11.91 9.74
C PRO A 129 7.12 11.85 8.29
N LEU A 130 8.01 11.76 7.29
CA LEU A 130 7.74 12.08 5.88
C LEU A 130 7.10 13.46 5.66
N SER A 131 7.22 14.04 4.46
CA SER A 131 6.61 15.34 4.14
C SER A 131 5.09 15.21 3.94
N PRO A 132 4.29 16.27 4.20
CA PRO A 132 2.85 16.26 3.99
C PRO A 132 2.41 15.86 2.57
N GLU A 133 3.15 16.31 1.55
CA GLU A 133 2.88 15.98 0.14
C GLU A 133 2.89 14.46 -0.15
N MET A 134 3.59 13.67 0.67
CA MET A 134 3.60 12.21 0.57
C MET A 134 2.28 11.57 1.00
N PHE A 135 1.41 12.33 1.67
CA PHE A 135 0.10 11.91 2.13
C PHE A 135 -1.03 12.74 1.54
N GLU A 136 -0.83 14.02 1.24
CA GLU A 136 -1.89 14.92 0.81
C GLU A 136 -2.12 14.85 -0.72
N VAL A 137 -2.18 13.60 -1.22
CA VAL A 137 -2.42 13.22 -2.63
C VAL A 137 -3.28 11.96 -2.71
N GLU A 138 -4.02 11.81 -3.82
CA GLU A 138 -4.70 10.56 -4.15
C GLU A 138 -3.69 9.41 -4.23
N LYS A 139 -4.02 8.29 -3.60
CA LYS A 139 -3.11 7.15 -3.45
C LYS A 139 -3.88 5.85 -3.22
N ILE A 140 -3.18 4.74 -3.43
CA ILE A 140 -3.63 3.40 -3.05
C ILE A 140 -2.85 2.98 -1.79
N LEU A 141 -3.55 2.41 -0.83
CA LEU A 141 -3.01 1.93 0.44
C LEU A 141 -3.11 0.41 0.51
N THR A 142 -2.11 -0.24 1.11
CA THR A 142 -2.18 -1.67 1.47
C THR A 142 -1.54 -1.92 2.84
N PRO A 143 -2.07 -2.83 3.67
CA PRO A 143 -1.41 -3.22 4.91
C PRO A 143 -0.02 -3.80 4.65
N TYR A 144 0.97 -3.43 5.45
CA TYR A 144 2.33 -3.98 5.41
C TYR A 144 2.34 -5.50 5.56
N ILE A 145 1.44 -6.05 6.39
CA ILE A 145 1.23 -7.49 6.57
C ILE A 145 -0.24 -7.81 6.28
N SER A 146 -0.49 -8.71 5.34
CA SER A 146 -1.84 -9.20 5.05
C SER A 146 -1.85 -10.67 4.65
N ARG A 147 -3.00 -11.34 4.83
CA ARG A 147 -3.22 -12.71 4.33
C ARG A 147 -3.52 -12.73 2.84
N PHE A 148 -4.23 -11.72 2.32
CA PHE A 148 -4.71 -11.61 0.93
C PHE A 148 -4.49 -10.18 0.44
N ASN A 149 -4.59 -9.95 -0.87
CA ASN A 149 -4.60 -8.62 -1.45
C ASN A 149 -5.68 -7.76 -0.76
N ALA A 150 -5.24 -6.62 -0.24
CA ALA A 150 -6.08 -5.67 0.49
C ALA A 150 -5.63 -4.27 0.13
N PHE A 151 -5.93 -3.86 -1.10
CA PHE A 151 -5.64 -2.53 -1.59
C PHE A 151 -6.90 -1.66 -1.50
N ALA A 152 -6.76 -0.41 -1.07
CA ALA A 152 -7.84 0.55 -0.98
C ALA A 152 -7.40 1.89 -1.58
N TYR A 153 -8.30 2.57 -2.29
CA TYR A 153 -8.09 3.92 -2.76
C TYR A 153 -8.35 4.94 -1.65
N GLU A 154 -7.54 5.99 -1.55
CA GLU A 154 -7.66 7.06 -0.57
C GLU A 154 -7.36 8.42 -1.24
N GLU A 155 -8.16 9.44 -0.92
CA GLU A 155 -8.24 10.73 -1.62
C GLU A 155 -7.21 11.78 -1.16
N GLY A 156 -6.24 11.41 -0.31
CA GLY A 156 -5.28 12.38 0.25
C GLY A 156 -5.64 12.92 1.62
N LYS A 157 -6.68 12.39 2.27
CA LYS A 157 -7.17 12.88 3.57
C LYS A 157 -6.37 12.33 4.74
N TYR A 158 -5.84 11.11 4.60
CA TYR A 158 -5.26 10.39 5.73
C TYR A 158 -3.75 10.20 5.58
N TYR A 159 -3.07 10.48 6.69
CA TYR A 159 -1.70 10.03 6.90
C TYR A 159 -1.75 8.54 7.22
N THR A 160 -0.61 7.84 7.10
CA THR A 160 -0.57 6.41 7.41
C THR A 160 0.63 6.04 8.24
N MET A 161 0.50 5.00 9.06
CA MET A 161 1.60 4.41 9.82
C MET A 161 2.51 3.57 8.93
N ASP A 162 3.74 3.32 9.38
CA ASP A 162 4.69 2.40 8.74
C ASP A 162 4.11 0.97 8.51
N SER A 163 3.07 0.60 9.27
CA SER A 163 2.26 -0.60 9.05
C SER A 163 1.44 -0.60 7.75
N THR A 164 1.56 0.43 6.92
CA THR A 164 0.89 0.62 5.64
C THR A 164 1.93 0.95 4.56
N SER A 165 1.76 0.37 3.37
CA SER A 165 2.45 0.78 2.15
C SER A 165 1.53 1.65 1.31
N ILE A 166 2.11 2.67 0.69
CA ILE A 166 1.46 3.69 -0.12
C ILE A 166 1.93 3.51 -1.56
N ILE A 167 1.01 3.59 -2.51
CA ILE A 167 1.26 3.58 -3.96
C ILE A 167 0.64 4.85 -4.55
N ARG A 168 1.43 5.70 -5.19
CA ARG A 168 0.95 6.89 -5.91
C ARG A 168 1.81 7.18 -7.12
N PHE A 169 1.35 8.00 -8.05
CA PHE A 169 2.15 8.37 -9.22
C PHE A 169 3.45 9.08 -8.82
N TRP A 170 4.49 8.92 -9.63
CA TRP A 170 5.70 9.75 -9.50
C TRP A 170 5.34 11.23 -9.61
N PHE A 171 5.90 12.07 -8.73
CA PHE A 171 5.68 13.51 -8.78
C PHE A 171 6.24 14.09 -10.08
N ASP A 172 7.47 13.71 -10.40
CA ASP A 172 8.20 14.13 -11.59
C ASP A 172 9.19 13.06 -12.06
N GLU A 173 9.85 13.32 -13.19
CA GLU A 173 10.87 12.44 -13.74
C GLU A 173 12.11 12.35 -12.84
N GLU A 174 12.45 13.41 -12.11
CA GLU A 174 13.62 13.43 -11.23
C GLU A 174 13.47 12.42 -10.08
N GLU A 175 12.29 12.35 -9.48
CA GLU A 175 11.94 11.36 -8.47
C GLU A 175 12.10 9.94 -8.99
N LEU A 176 11.53 9.65 -10.17
CA LEU A 176 11.64 8.36 -10.83
C LEU A 176 13.10 8.00 -11.15
N ARG A 177 13.83 8.95 -11.74
CA ARG A 177 15.24 8.78 -12.11
C ARG A 177 16.10 8.47 -10.88
N ASN A 178 15.86 9.15 -9.77
CA ASN A 178 16.54 8.92 -8.50
C ASN A 178 16.27 7.51 -7.97
N TYR A 179 15.01 7.07 -7.97
CA TYR A 179 14.64 5.72 -7.56
C TYR A 179 15.30 4.66 -8.44
N ILE A 180 15.12 4.76 -9.77
CA ILE A 180 15.55 3.71 -10.70
C ILE A 180 17.08 3.63 -10.82
N SER A 181 17.80 4.73 -10.62
CA SER A 181 19.27 4.73 -10.53
C SER A 181 19.74 3.86 -9.36
N LYS A 182 19.09 3.99 -8.19
CA LYS A 182 19.40 3.15 -7.02
C LYS A 182 18.95 1.71 -7.18
N TRP A 183 17.86 1.48 -7.90
CA TRP A 183 17.45 0.14 -8.28
C TRP A 183 18.49 -0.55 -9.17
N LYS A 184 18.98 0.12 -10.22
CA LYS A 184 20.01 -0.39 -11.14
C LYS A 184 21.28 -0.79 -10.39
N GLU A 185 21.77 0.05 -9.49
CA GLU A 185 22.99 -0.21 -8.69
C GLU A 185 22.94 -1.54 -7.92
N VAL A 186 21.75 -1.98 -7.49
CA VAL A 186 21.60 -3.08 -6.52
C VAL A 186 20.97 -4.33 -7.12
N ASN A 187 19.97 -4.14 -7.99
CA ASN A 187 19.06 -5.21 -8.40
C ASN A 187 19.24 -5.60 -9.86
N GLU A 188 19.45 -4.62 -10.75
CA GLU A 188 19.48 -4.80 -12.21
C GLU A 188 20.58 -3.94 -12.86
N PRO A 189 21.87 -4.34 -12.76
CA PRO A 189 23.01 -3.55 -13.26
C PRO A 189 22.94 -3.21 -14.75
N ASP A 190 22.30 -4.04 -15.56
CA ASP A 190 22.20 -3.87 -17.01
C ASP A 190 21.01 -2.99 -17.44
N LEU A 191 20.20 -2.50 -16.49
CA LEU A 191 19.01 -1.70 -16.79
C LEU A 191 19.36 -0.38 -17.50
N ASN A 192 18.71 -0.08 -18.63
CA ASN A 192 18.82 1.22 -19.29
C ASN A 192 17.84 2.22 -18.67
N ILE A 193 18.35 3.26 -18.00
CA ILE A 193 17.54 4.23 -17.26
C ILE A 193 16.73 5.11 -18.20
N ASP A 194 17.32 5.57 -19.30
CA ASP A 194 16.65 6.51 -20.20
C ASP A 194 15.52 5.81 -20.96
N GLU A 195 15.74 4.56 -21.40
CA GLU A 195 14.68 3.73 -22.00
C GLU A 195 13.55 3.41 -21.01
N PHE A 196 13.89 3.15 -19.74
CA PHE A 196 12.89 2.92 -18.68
C PHE A 196 12.01 4.16 -18.48
N ILE A 197 12.62 5.34 -18.43
CA ILE A 197 11.90 6.62 -18.26
C ILE A 197 11.08 6.94 -19.51
N GLU A 198 11.61 6.73 -20.71
CA GLU A 198 10.87 6.93 -21.95
C GLU A 198 9.62 6.04 -21.99
N THR A 199 9.76 4.77 -21.64
CA THR A 199 8.65 3.81 -21.53
C THR A 199 7.63 4.26 -20.48
N SER A 200 8.09 4.72 -19.31
CA SER A 200 7.23 5.28 -18.26
C SER A 200 6.41 6.48 -18.76
N ASN A 201 7.06 7.41 -19.45
CA ASN A 201 6.41 8.59 -20.01
C ASN A 201 5.36 8.24 -21.07
N GLN A 202 5.64 7.24 -21.93
CA GLN A 202 4.68 6.73 -22.90
C GLN A 202 3.45 6.13 -22.20
N ILE A 203 3.66 5.23 -21.22
CA ILE A 203 2.58 4.63 -20.43
C ILE A 203 1.71 5.72 -19.76
N LEU A 204 2.35 6.70 -19.12
CA LEU A 204 1.63 7.76 -18.40
C LEU A 204 0.91 8.73 -19.33
N SER A 205 1.38 8.89 -20.57
CA SER A 205 0.68 9.69 -21.58
C SER A 205 -0.63 9.02 -22.03
N GLU A 206 -0.68 7.70 -22.07
CA GLU A 206 -1.87 6.92 -22.42
C GLU A 206 -2.80 6.69 -21.22
N LEU A 207 -2.22 6.36 -20.06
CA LEU A 207 -2.93 6.03 -18.83
C LEU A 207 -3.52 7.28 -18.16
N GLY A 208 -2.75 8.38 -18.17
CA GLY A 208 -3.02 9.57 -17.38
C GLY A 208 -2.60 9.45 -15.91
N LYS A 209 -2.54 10.59 -15.21
CA LYS A 209 -2.32 10.68 -13.75
C LYS A 209 -3.56 11.24 -13.06
N ASN A 210 -4.63 10.45 -13.02
CA ASN A 210 -5.92 10.84 -12.47
C ASN A 210 -6.55 9.72 -11.64
N THR A 211 -7.70 10.01 -11.03
CA THR A 211 -8.46 9.06 -10.21
C THR A 211 -8.78 7.77 -10.97
N ASP A 212 -9.26 7.85 -12.21
CA ASP A 212 -9.62 6.67 -13.02
C ASP A 212 -8.41 5.76 -13.27
N ALA A 213 -7.23 6.34 -13.50
CA ALA A 213 -5.98 5.58 -13.60
C ALA A 213 -5.63 4.86 -12.28
N LEU A 214 -5.80 5.49 -11.12
CA LEU A 214 -5.62 4.81 -9.82
C LEU A 214 -6.67 3.72 -9.60
N LEU A 215 -7.93 3.94 -9.98
CA LEU A 215 -8.99 2.93 -9.84
C LEU A 215 -8.77 1.75 -10.79
N TYR A 216 -8.22 1.99 -11.99
CA TYR A 216 -7.80 0.94 -12.90
C TYR A 216 -6.72 0.05 -12.26
N LEU A 217 -5.66 0.67 -11.71
CA LEU A 217 -4.62 -0.03 -10.99
C LEU A 217 -5.18 -0.77 -9.77
N LEU A 218 -6.11 -0.16 -9.02
CA LEU A 218 -6.76 -0.78 -7.87
C LEU A 218 -7.48 -2.08 -8.24
N GLY A 219 -8.17 -2.10 -9.39
CA GLY A 219 -8.83 -3.29 -9.92
C GLY A 219 -7.83 -4.42 -10.20
N ILE A 220 -6.74 -4.12 -10.90
CA ILE A 220 -5.66 -5.08 -11.17
C ILE A 220 -5.05 -5.58 -9.85
N LEU A 221 -4.69 -4.68 -8.93
CA LEU A 221 -4.00 -5.02 -7.68
C LEU A 221 -4.83 -5.90 -6.75
N ASN A 222 -6.16 -5.75 -6.74
CA ASN A 222 -7.05 -6.61 -5.95
C ASN A 222 -7.50 -7.89 -6.68
N SER A 223 -7.00 -8.16 -7.89
CA SER A 223 -7.35 -9.37 -8.65
C SER A 223 -6.70 -10.65 -8.09
N GLU A 224 -7.32 -11.78 -8.38
CA GLU A 224 -6.78 -13.12 -8.12
C GLU A 224 -5.50 -13.39 -8.92
N LEU A 225 -5.35 -12.77 -10.09
CA LEU A 225 -4.13 -12.81 -10.89
C LEU A 225 -2.94 -12.24 -10.12
N ILE A 226 -3.08 -11.02 -9.57
CA ILE A 226 -2.01 -10.39 -8.79
C ILE A 226 -1.78 -11.14 -7.47
N GLU A 227 -2.84 -11.60 -6.82
CA GLU A 227 -2.76 -12.44 -5.62
C GLU A 227 -1.94 -13.73 -5.90
N PHE A 228 -2.18 -14.39 -7.03
CA PHE A 228 -1.40 -15.54 -7.49
C PHE A 228 0.05 -15.14 -7.73
N TYR A 229 0.27 -14.17 -8.62
CA TYR A 229 1.60 -13.77 -9.10
C TYR A 229 2.48 -13.27 -7.95
N TYR A 230 1.98 -12.34 -7.15
CA TYR A 230 2.71 -11.77 -6.02
C TYR A 230 3.15 -12.85 -5.04
N LYS A 231 2.25 -13.77 -4.68
CA LYS A 231 2.52 -14.80 -3.68
C LYS A 231 3.48 -15.89 -4.15
N LEU A 232 3.90 -15.91 -5.42
CA LEU A 232 4.96 -16.80 -5.89
C LEU A 232 6.33 -16.37 -5.38
N TYR A 233 6.54 -15.07 -5.14
CA TYR A 233 7.83 -14.53 -4.69
C TYR A 233 7.76 -13.69 -3.41
N ALA A 234 6.57 -13.26 -2.99
CA ALA A 234 6.39 -12.37 -1.84
C ALA A 234 6.99 -12.96 -0.56
N PRO A 235 7.69 -12.14 0.25
CA PRO A 235 8.18 -12.55 1.54
C PRO A 235 7.01 -12.94 2.43
N ARG A 236 7.21 -14.03 3.18
CA ARG A 236 6.19 -14.54 4.09
C ARG A 236 6.65 -14.27 5.50
N LEU A 237 5.70 -13.90 6.35
CA LEU A 237 6.00 -13.83 7.78
C LEU A 237 6.22 -15.26 8.28
N THR A 238 7.49 -15.63 8.47
CA THR A 238 7.86 -16.92 9.07
C THR A 238 7.85 -16.80 10.59
N LYS A 239 7.55 -17.91 11.26
CA LYS A 239 7.51 -18.12 12.72
C LYS A 239 8.46 -17.18 13.50
N ARG A 240 7.90 -16.36 14.41
CA ARG A 240 8.62 -15.80 15.57
C ARG A 240 8.09 -16.48 16.84
N GLY A 241 8.89 -17.30 17.50
CA GLY A 241 8.52 -17.96 18.77
C GLY A 241 7.74 -19.27 18.64
N SER A 242 7.12 -19.74 19.73
CA SER A 242 6.54 -21.08 19.86
C SER A 242 5.18 -21.29 19.18
N ARG A 243 4.45 -20.22 18.85
CA ARG A 243 3.12 -20.30 18.20
C ARG A 243 3.18 -19.78 16.76
N GLN A 244 2.66 -20.57 15.82
CA GLN A 244 2.41 -20.10 14.46
C GLN A 244 1.24 -19.11 14.47
N PRO A 245 1.29 -17.98 13.74
CA PRO A 245 0.08 -17.27 13.39
C PRO A 245 -0.86 -18.24 12.66
N VAL A 246 -2.15 -18.21 12.99
CA VAL A 246 -3.14 -19.01 12.25
C VAL A 246 -3.24 -18.42 10.84
N GLY A 247 -2.74 -19.15 9.83
CA GLY A 247 -2.76 -18.75 8.43
C GLY A 247 -1.42 -18.28 7.86
N ARG A 248 -1.40 -17.97 6.56
CA ARG A 248 -0.21 -17.59 5.79
C ARG A 248 -0.23 -16.09 5.53
N PHE A 249 0.58 -15.34 6.27
CA PHE A 249 0.74 -13.89 6.11
C PHE A 249 1.90 -13.56 5.19
N TYR A 250 1.72 -12.53 4.36
CA TYR A 250 2.69 -12.02 3.40
C TYR A 250 3.00 -10.55 3.71
N LEU A 251 4.21 -10.14 3.37
CA LEU A 251 4.63 -8.74 3.48
C LEU A 251 4.29 -8.02 2.17
N TYR A 252 3.58 -6.90 2.21
CA TYR A 252 3.26 -6.04 1.05
C TYR A 252 4.09 -4.77 1.16
N VAL A 253 5.34 -4.84 0.67
CA VAL A 253 6.36 -3.83 0.95
C VAL A 253 7.24 -3.58 -0.28
N PRO A 254 7.85 -2.40 -0.41
CA PRO A 254 8.96 -2.20 -1.32
C PRO A 254 10.16 -3.12 -0.98
N PRO A 255 10.90 -3.65 -1.96
CA PRO A 255 10.67 -3.48 -3.40
C PRO A 255 9.68 -4.50 -3.99
N ASN A 256 9.13 -5.42 -3.21
CA ASN A 256 8.34 -6.54 -3.73
C ASN A 256 7.08 -6.07 -4.48
N LEU A 257 6.45 -4.97 -4.05
CA LEU A 257 5.31 -4.39 -4.77
C LEU A 257 5.70 -3.68 -6.07
N ASN A 258 6.91 -3.12 -6.14
CA ASN A 258 7.37 -2.30 -7.26
C ASN A 258 7.44 -3.08 -8.59
N VAL A 259 7.68 -4.39 -8.51
CA VAL A 259 7.82 -5.29 -9.67
C VAL A 259 6.53 -6.04 -10.02
N LEU A 260 5.38 -5.59 -9.51
CA LEU A 260 4.09 -6.16 -9.88
C LEU A 260 3.80 -5.95 -11.37
N PRO A 261 3.26 -6.98 -12.06
CA PRO A 261 3.03 -6.94 -13.50
C PRO A 261 1.70 -6.23 -13.81
N ILE A 262 1.77 -5.09 -14.50
CA ILE A 262 0.63 -4.27 -14.91
C ILE A 262 0.53 -4.25 -16.43
N VAL A 263 -0.59 -4.73 -16.97
CA VAL A 263 -0.96 -4.51 -18.38
C VAL A 263 -1.66 -3.15 -18.49
N ILE A 264 -1.43 -2.43 -19.58
CA ILE A 264 -2.16 -1.21 -19.93
C ILE A 264 -3.14 -1.56 -21.05
N GLY A 265 -4.43 -1.67 -20.71
CA GLY A 265 -5.49 -1.96 -21.67
C GLY A 265 -5.91 -0.75 -22.50
N SER A 266 -6.72 -1.00 -23.51
CA SER A 266 -7.41 0.02 -24.29
C SER A 266 -8.25 0.95 -23.40
N GLU A 267 -8.64 2.13 -23.91
CA GLU A 267 -9.54 3.03 -23.17
C GLU A 267 -10.87 2.38 -22.79
N GLU A 268 -11.39 1.47 -23.61
CA GLU A 268 -12.64 0.77 -23.32
C GLU A 268 -12.48 -0.21 -22.15
N GLU A 269 -11.44 -1.06 -22.19
CA GLU A 269 -11.13 -2.00 -21.11
C GLU A 269 -10.84 -1.26 -19.79
N ARG A 270 -10.08 -0.16 -19.85
CA ARG A 270 -9.79 0.67 -18.68
C ARG A 270 -11.07 1.26 -18.09
N ARG A 271 -11.94 1.84 -18.92
CA ARG A 271 -13.23 2.41 -18.46
C ARG A 271 -14.12 1.34 -17.84
N ASP A 272 -14.16 0.14 -18.40
CA ASP A 272 -14.97 -0.95 -17.86
C ASP A 272 -14.46 -1.43 -16.50
N ILE A 273 -13.14 -1.65 -16.36
CA ILE A 273 -12.53 -2.01 -15.07
C ILE A 273 -12.81 -0.93 -14.03
N VAL A 274 -12.64 0.35 -14.37
CA VAL A 274 -12.93 1.45 -13.45
C VAL A 274 -14.40 1.47 -13.02
N ARG A 275 -15.34 1.22 -13.95
CA ARG A 275 -16.77 1.11 -13.65
C ARG A 275 -17.04 -0.02 -12.65
N GLN A 276 -16.44 -1.19 -12.85
CA GLN A 276 -16.59 -2.33 -11.93
C GLN A 276 -15.98 -2.04 -10.56
N VAL A 277 -14.79 -1.43 -10.52
CA VAL A 277 -14.12 -1.03 -9.26
C VAL A 277 -14.95 -0.04 -8.47
N ARG A 278 -15.52 0.99 -9.12
CA ARG A 278 -16.43 1.94 -8.46
C ARG A 278 -17.63 1.26 -7.83
N ASN A 279 -18.24 0.30 -8.54
CA ASN A 279 -19.36 -0.48 -8.03
C ASN A 279 -18.95 -1.32 -6.80
N ILE A 280 -17.80 -2.01 -6.88
CA ILE A 280 -17.29 -2.81 -5.76
C ILE A 280 -17.03 -1.92 -4.55
N MET A 281 -16.37 -0.77 -4.72
CA MET A 281 -16.07 0.16 -3.62
C MET A 281 -17.35 0.65 -2.92
N GLN A 282 -18.36 1.05 -3.71
CA GLN A 282 -19.64 1.51 -3.18
C GLN A 282 -20.29 0.46 -2.26
N VAL A 283 -20.30 -0.81 -2.68
CA VAL A 283 -20.88 -1.90 -1.89
C VAL A 283 -19.96 -2.30 -0.72
N ALA A 284 -18.64 -2.31 -0.94
CA ALA A 284 -17.67 -2.71 0.07
C ALA A 284 -17.64 -1.74 1.26
N ASP A 285 -17.81 -0.44 1.04
CA ASP A 285 -17.80 0.56 2.10
C ASP A 285 -18.91 0.34 3.15
N GLU A 286 -20.04 -0.24 2.76
CA GLU A 286 -21.12 -0.61 3.68
C GLU A 286 -20.63 -1.59 4.77
N LEU A 287 -19.70 -2.48 4.43
CA LEU A 287 -19.14 -3.49 5.35
C LEU A 287 -18.42 -2.88 6.57
N ASN A 288 -18.10 -1.59 6.53
CA ASN A 288 -17.49 -0.89 7.67
C ASN A 288 -18.49 -0.68 8.82
N TYR A 289 -19.79 -0.77 8.56
CA TYR A 289 -20.87 -0.43 9.49
C TYR A 289 -21.87 -1.57 9.72
N LEU A 290 -21.69 -2.71 9.06
CA LEU A 290 -22.57 -3.87 9.15
C LEU A 290 -22.01 -4.97 10.06
N GLU A 291 -22.92 -5.71 10.69
CA GLU A 291 -22.63 -6.90 11.49
C GLU A 291 -23.61 -8.03 11.16
N GLY A 292 -23.33 -9.25 11.63
CA GLY A 292 -24.25 -10.39 11.49
C GLY A 292 -24.61 -10.78 10.05
N ASP A 293 -25.88 -11.12 9.84
CA ASP A 293 -26.39 -11.65 8.56
C ASP A 293 -26.37 -10.59 7.45
N GLU A 294 -26.61 -9.32 7.79
CA GLU A 294 -26.54 -8.21 6.82
C GLU A 294 -25.13 -8.08 6.24
N LYS A 295 -24.12 -8.16 7.09
CA LYS A 295 -22.72 -8.16 6.66
C LYS A 295 -22.42 -9.33 5.74
N THR A 296 -22.87 -10.54 6.10
CA THR A 296 -22.67 -11.76 5.29
C THR A 296 -23.28 -11.59 3.89
N SER A 297 -24.48 -11.04 3.80
CA SER A 297 -25.14 -10.79 2.51
C SER A 297 -24.37 -9.79 1.63
N VAL A 298 -23.81 -8.73 2.22
CA VAL A 298 -22.99 -7.77 1.48
C VAL A 298 -21.65 -8.38 1.07
N GLU A 299 -21.03 -9.22 1.92
CA GLU A 299 -19.81 -9.95 1.56
C GLU A 299 -20.03 -10.88 0.35
N GLU A 300 -21.17 -11.57 0.27
CA GLU A 300 -21.55 -12.37 -0.89
C GLU A 300 -21.70 -11.53 -2.16
N LYS A 301 -22.36 -10.36 -2.07
CA LYS A 301 -22.48 -9.43 -3.20
C LYS A 301 -21.11 -8.95 -3.69
N VAL A 302 -20.23 -8.55 -2.77
CA VAL A 302 -18.85 -8.14 -3.10
C VAL A 302 -18.10 -9.30 -3.77
N ALA A 303 -18.27 -10.54 -3.28
CA ALA A 303 -17.61 -11.71 -3.87
C ALA A 303 -18.07 -11.96 -5.33
N VAL A 304 -19.36 -11.78 -5.64
CA VAL A 304 -19.88 -11.86 -7.01
C VAL A 304 -19.24 -10.80 -7.91
N LEU A 305 -19.25 -9.53 -7.47
CA LEU A 305 -18.65 -8.43 -8.24
C LEU A 305 -17.15 -8.61 -8.44
N MET A 306 -16.44 -9.11 -7.43
CA MET A 306 -15.02 -9.47 -7.56
C MET A 306 -14.81 -10.60 -8.56
N GLY A 307 -15.73 -11.57 -8.65
CA GLY A 307 -15.71 -12.62 -9.67
C GLY A 307 -15.76 -12.05 -11.09
N GLU A 308 -16.71 -11.14 -11.35
CA GLU A 308 -16.85 -10.44 -12.64
C GLU A 308 -15.59 -9.62 -12.99
N LEU A 309 -15.05 -8.89 -12.01
CA LEU A 309 -13.80 -8.16 -12.18
C LEU A 309 -12.64 -9.11 -12.54
N ASN A 310 -12.53 -10.25 -11.87
CA ASN A 310 -11.47 -11.21 -12.16
C ASN A 310 -11.54 -11.76 -13.58
N GLU A 311 -12.73 -12.08 -14.10
CA GLU A 311 -12.86 -12.51 -15.50
C GLU A 311 -12.41 -11.42 -16.46
N THR A 312 -12.77 -10.17 -16.20
CA THR A 312 -12.32 -9.01 -16.99
C THR A 312 -10.79 -8.86 -16.95
N ILE A 313 -10.17 -9.07 -15.79
CA ILE A 313 -8.71 -9.03 -15.64
C ILE A 313 -8.04 -10.23 -16.33
N TYR A 314 -8.65 -11.42 -16.33
CA TYR A 314 -8.12 -12.56 -17.05
C TYR A 314 -8.14 -12.34 -18.57
N ASP A 315 -9.20 -11.73 -19.08
CA ASP A 315 -9.31 -11.34 -20.50
C ASP A 315 -8.23 -10.31 -20.87
N LEU A 316 -8.04 -9.27 -20.04
CA LEU A 316 -7.01 -8.24 -20.24
C LEU A 316 -5.59 -8.84 -20.36
N TYR A 317 -5.31 -9.92 -19.63
CA TYR A 317 -4.01 -10.62 -19.65
C TYR A 317 -3.97 -11.77 -20.68
N GLU A 318 -5.02 -11.94 -21.50
CA GLU A 318 -5.19 -13.01 -22.48
C GLU A 318 -4.95 -14.42 -21.91
N LEU A 319 -5.56 -14.69 -20.74
CA LEU A 319 -5.45 -16.00 -20.10
C LEU A 319 -6.50 -16.98 -20.63
N ASP A 320 -6.06 -18.20 -20.93
CA ASP A 320 -6.95 -19.29 -21.31
C ASP A 320 -7.62 -19.96 -20.10
N ASP A 321 -8.61 -20.83 -20.35
CA ASP A 321 -9.38 -21.50 -19.29
C ASP A 321 -8.51 -22.34 -18.34
N VAL A 322 -7.42 -22.93 -18.86
CA VAL A 322 -6.50 -23.75 -18.06
C VAL A 322 -5.69 -22.87 -17.12
N GLU A 323 -5.20 -21.74 -17.61
CA GLU A 323 -4.45 -20.75 -16.85
C GLU A 323 -5.32 -20.10 -15.76
N ARG A 324 -6.56 -19.72 -16.10
CA ARG A 324 -7.56 -19.23 -15.14
C ARG A 324 -7.79 -20.25 -14.02
N ALA A 325 -8.01 -21.52 -14.38
CA ALA A 325 -8.20 -22.59 -13.41
C ALA A 325 -6.98 -22.81 -12.50
N ILE A 326 -5.75 -22.64 -13.02
CA ILE A 326 -4.51 -22.71 -12.22
C ILE A 326 -4.50 -21.60 -11.17
N ILE A 327 -4.81 -20.36 -11.56
CA ILE A 327 -4.86 -19.19 -10.67
C ILE A 327 -5.92 -19.38 -9.60
N GLN A 328 -7.16 -19.66 -9.99
CA GLN A 328 -8.29 -19.86 -9.09
C GLN A 328 -8.00 -21.00 -8.09
N SER A 329 -7.50 -22.15 -8.56
CA SER A 329 -7.12 -23.27 -7.68
C SER A 329 -6.02 -22.91 -6.69
N TYR A 330 -5.06 -22.08 -7.10
CA TYR A 330 -3.98 -21.63 -6.24
C TYR A 330 -4.48 -20.67 -5.14
N VAL A 331 -5.34 -19.73 -5.50
CA VAL A 331 -5.91 -18.74 -4.56
C VAL A 331 -6.84 -19.46 -3.58
N LEU A 332 -7.73 -20.33 -4.04
CA LEU A 332 -8.65 -21.10 -3.21
C LEU A 332 -7.92 -21.94 -2.14
N LYS A 333 -6.79 -22.57 -2.47
CA LYS A 333 -5.97 -23.34 -1.51
C LYS A 333 -5.30 -22.50 -0.41
N LYS A 334 -5.36 -21.17 -0.53
CA LYS A 334 -4.73 -20.23 0.40
C LYS A 334 -5.73 -19.38 1.17
N ARG A 335 -7.01 -19.35 0.74
CA ARG A 335 -8.14 -18.86 1.53
C ARG A 335 -8.32 -19.76 2.74
#